data_AF-A0A132P999-F1
#
_entry.id   AF-A0A132P999-F1
#
_cell.length_a   1.000
_cell.length_b   1.000
_cell.length_c   1.000
_cell.angle_alpha   90.00
_cell.angle_beta   90.00
_cell.angle_gamma   90.00
#
_symmetry.space_group_name_H-M   'P 1'
#
loop_
_entity.id
_entity.type
_entity.pdbx_description
1 polymer ?
#
loop_
_entity_poly.entity_id
_entity_poly.type
_entity_poly.pdbx_seq_one_letter_code
_entity_poly.pdbx_strand_id
1 'polypeptide(L)'
;MEEQTKELSLEEKFKSHIHFEEGMDDSLLSFYLNMAKDYVKTATGGQQEYLILMVAGIAYEYRVSEDELDKAMNAMTPFIVQGAIQNAEETD
;
A
#
# COMPACT_ATOMS: atom_id res chain seq x y z
N MET A 1 13.11 31.78 -0.95
CA MET A 1 12.06 31.06 -0.22
C MET A 1 12.39 29.60 -0.37
N GLU A 2 12.84 28.96 0.70
CA GLU A 2 12.95 27.50 0.71
C GLU A 2 11.51 26.97 0.66
N GLU A 3 11.18 26.35 -0.46
CA GLU A 3 9.93 25.62 -0.63
C GLU A 3 10.02 24.41 0.30
N GLN A 4 9.50 24.54 1.52
CA GLN A 4 9.34 23.42 2.43
C GLN A 4 8.42 22.42 1.72
N THR A 5 8.99 21.35 1.20
CA THR A 5 8.26 20.27 0.57
C THR A 5 7.42 19.62 1.66
N LYS A 6 6.14 19.98 1.75
CA LYS A 6 5.21 19.37 2.70
C LYS A 6 5.16 17.88 2.38
N GLU A 7 5.70 17.05 3.26
CA GLU A 7 5.59 15.60 3.12
C GLU A 7 4.10 15.22 3.18
N LEU A 8 3.63 14.52 2.15
CA LEU A 8 2.26 14.05 2.08
C LEU A 8 2.04 12.96 3.14
N SER A 9 0.88 12.99 3.78
CA SER A 9 0.41 11.88 4.61
C SER A 9 0.19 10.62 3.77
N LEU A 10 0.21 9.46 4.42
CA LEU A 10 -0.04 8.18 3.74
C LEU A 10 -1.40 8.16 3.01
N GLU A 11 -2.43 8.76 3.60
CA GLU A 11 -3.74 8.84 2.98
C GLU A 11 -3.74 9.75 1.74
N GLU A 12 -3.05 10.90 1.78
CA GLU A 12 -2.88 11.78 0.61
C GLU A 12 -2.09 11.07 -0.51
N LYS A 13 -1.04 10.32 -0.15
CA LYS A 13 -0.29 9.48 -1.10
C LYS A 13 -1.16 8.38 -1.68
N PHE A 14 -2.05 7.79 -0.88
CA PHE A 14 -2.98 6.75 -1.34
C PHE A 14 -4.05 7.29 -2.27
N LYS A 15 -4.68 8.43 -1.92
CA LYS A 15 -5.61 9.16 -2.79
C LYS A 15 -4.95 9.45 -4.14
N SER A 16 -3.70 9.90 -4.15
CA SER A 16 -2.93 10.10 -5.39
C SER A 16 -2.67 8.79 -6.16
N HIS A 17 -2.27 7.71 -5.45
CA HIS A 17 -1.96 6.41 -6.04
C HIS A 17 -3.13 5.77 -6.80
N ILE A 18 -4.36 5.92 -6.29
CA ILE A 18 -5.58 5.38 -6.91
C ILE A 18 -6.30 6.40 -7.81
N HIS A 19 -5.67 7.55 -8.10
CA HIS A 19 -6.28 8.65 -8.85
C HIS A 19 -7.64 9.09 -8.28
N PHE A 20 -7.72 9.23 -6.95
CA PHE A 20 -8.95 9.60 -6.24
C PHE A 20 -9.38 11.03 -6.61
N GLU A 21 -10.59 11.16 -7.15
CA GLU A 21 -11.18 12.41 -7.62
C GLU A 21 -12.09 13.08 -6.57
N GLU A 22 -12.32 14.38 -6.73
CA GLU A 22 -13.22 15.15 -5.87
C GLU A 22 -14.66 14.61 -5.95
N GLY A 23 -15.24 14.29 -4.78
CA GLY A 23 -16.60 13.74 -4.69
C GLY A 23 -16.69 12.22 -4.63
N MET A 24 -15.56 11.51 -4.71
CA MET A 24 -15.51 10.06 -4.41
C MET A 24 -15.68 9.80 -2.91
N ASP A 25 -16.26 8.64 -2.56
CA ASP A 25 -16.43 8.21 -1.17
C ASP A 25 -15.08 7.75 -0.58
N ASP A 26 -14.62 8.45 0.45
CA ASP A 26 -13.36 8.17 1.13
C ASP A 26 -13.51 7.36 2.44
N SER A 27 -14.74 6.99 2.81
CA SER A 27 -15.05 6.35 4.09
C SER A 27 -14.30 5.03 4.32
N LEU A 28 -13.97 4.31 3.24
CA LEU A 28 -13.26 3.02 3.29
C LEU A 28 -11.74 3.12 3.03
N LEU A 29 -11.20 4.29 2.71
CA LEU A 29 -9.75 4.40 2.41
C LEU A 29 -8.91 4.01 3.62
N SER A 30 -9.31 4.43 4.81
CA SER A 30 -8.65 4.07 6.07
C SER A 30 -8.69 2.56 6.33
N PHE A 31 -9.79 1.88 5.98
CA PHE A 31 -9.92 0.44 6.09
C PHE A 31 -8.90 -0.29 5.21
N TYR A 32 -8.79 0.08 3.93
CA TYR A 32 -7.82 -0.52 3.01
C TYR A 32 -6.38 -0.27 3.44
N LEU A 33 -6.06 0.95 3.89
CA LEU A 33 -4.73 1.28 4.38
C LEU A 33 -4.35 0.51 5.64
N ASN A 34 -5.27 0.31 6.58
CA ASN A 34 -5.00 -0.45 7.79
C ASN A 34 -4.80 -1.94 7.49
N MET A 35 -5.65 -2.52 6.64
CA MET A 35 -5.49 -3.91 6.20
C MET A 35 -4.15 -4.11 5.46
N ALA A 36 -3.78 -3.20 4.57
CA ALA A 36 -2.50 -3.26 3.87
C ALA A 36 -1.29 -3.11 4.81
N LYS A 37 -1.36 -2.22 5.81
CA LYS A 37 -0.33 -2.09 6.85
C LYS A 37 -0.12 -3.40 7.60
N ASP A 38 -1.20 -4.06 8.02
CA ASP A 38 -1.14 -5.30 8.77
C ASP A 38 -0.60 -6.45 7.90
N TYR A 39 -1.04 -6.51 6.64
CA TYR A 39 -0.54 -7.49 5.67
C TYR A 39 0.95 -7.34 5.43
N VAL A 40 1.42 -6.14 5.08
CA VAL A 40 2.84 -5.88 4.79
C VAL A 40 3.69 -6.16 6.03
N LYS A 41 3.26 -5.69 7.20
CA LYS A 41 3.96 -5.98 8.47
C LYS A 41 4.11 -7.46 8.73
N THR A 42 3.05 -8.23 8.48
CA THR A 42 3.07 -9.68 8.69
C THR A 42 3.97 -10.38 7.67
N ALA A 43 3.94 -9.92 6.42
CA ALA A 43 4.65 -10.56 5.32
C ALA A 43 6.15 -10.23 5.27
N THR A 44 6.55 -9.02 5.70
CA THR A 44 7.94 -8.56 5.61
C THR A 44 8.61 -8.33 6.96
N GLY A 45 7.84 -8.25 8.05
CA GLY A 45 8.33 -7.78 9.35
C GLY A 45 8.48 -6.25 9.46
N GLY A 46 8.38 -5.54 8.34
CA GLY A 46 8.51 -4.08 8.23
C GLY A 46 7.23 -3.40 7.72
N GLN A 47 7.24 -2.08 7.62
CA GLN A 47 6.09 -1.30 7.13
C GLN A 47 6.49 -0.35 6.00
N GLN A 48 7.08 -0.91 4.94
CA GLN A 48 7.51 -0.12 3.78
C GLN A 48 6.29 0.53 3.10
N GLU A 49 6.33 1.86 3.00
CA GLU A 49 5.20 2.67 2.56
C GLU A 49 4.68 2.28 1.17
N TYR A 50 5.59 2.04 0.21
CA TYR A 50 5.23 1.70 -1.16
C TYR A 50 4.49 0.35 -1.26
N LEU A 51 4.85 -0.65 -0.44
CA LEU A 51 4.16 -1.94 -0.38
C LEU A 51 2.74 -1.75 0.17
N ILE A 52 2.59 -0.91 1.19
CA ILE A 52 1.28 -0.59 1.78
C ILE A 52 0.38 0.06 0.72
N LEU A 53 0.89 1.03 -0.03
CA LEU A 53 0.13 1.70 -1.08
C LEU A 53 -0.30 0.73 -2.18
N MET A 54 0.59 -0.16 -2.64
CA MET A 54 0.27 -1.15 -3.67
C MET A 54 -0.79 -2.16 -3.19
N VAL A 55 -0.64 -2.71 -1.98
CA VAL A 55 -1.62 -3.67 -1.43
C VAL A 55 -2.97 -3.00 -1.20
N ALA A 56 -2.99 -1.78 -0.66
CA ALA A 56 -4.23 -1.01 -0.48
C ALA A 56 -4.89 -0.70 -1.83
N GLY A 57 -4.11 -0.38 -2.87
CA GLY A 57 -4.60 -0.12 -4.22
C GLY A 57 -5.24 -1.35 -4.86
N ILE A 58 -4.59 -2.51 -4.74
CA ILE A 58 -5.14 -3.80 -5.21
C ILE A 58 -6.46 -4.10 -4.51
N ALA A 59 -6.54 -3.93 -3.20
CA ALA A 59 -7.76 -4.18 -2.43
C ALA A 59 -8.88 -3.18 -2.74
N TYR A 60 -8.52 -1.94 -3.07
CA TYR A 60 -9.46 -0.91 -3.49
C TYR A 60 -10.07 -1.24 -4.86
N GLU A 61 -9.27 -1.73 -5.80
CA GLU A 61 -9.67 -2.02 -7.18
C GLU A 61 -10.45 -3.35 -7.29
N TYR A 62 -9.91 -4.44 -6.72
CA TYR A 62 -10.40 -5.80 -6.97
C TYR A 62 -11.32 -6.34 -5.86
N ARG A 63 -12.35 -5.59 -5.49
CA ARG A 63 -13.26 -5.95 -4.38
C ARG A 63 -14.15 -7.18 -4.64
N VAL A 64 -14.33 -7.57 -5.90
CA VAL A 64 -15.29 -8.61 -6.34
C VAL A 64 -14.64 -9.70 -7.18
N SER A 65 -13.55 -9.39 -7.88
CA SER A 65 -12.93 -10.28 -8.87
C SER A 65 -11.81 -11.11 -8.24
N GLU A 66 -12.12 -12.37 -7.91
CA GLU A 66 -11.17 -13.32 -7.28
C GLU A 66 -9.95 -13.58 -8.18
N ASP A 67 -10.16 -13.82 -9.48
CA ASP A 67 -9.08 -14.12 -10.43
C ASP A 67 -8.12 -12.95 -10.63
N GLU A 68 -8.62 -11.71 -10.68
CA GLU A 68 -7.78 -10.52 -10.85
C GLU A 68 -7.05 -10.16 -9.56
N LEU A 69 -7.72 -10.33 -8.41
CA LEU A 69 -7.10 -10.19 -7.10
C LEU A 69 -5.94 -11.19 -6.93
N ASP A 70 -6.15 -12.47 -7.25
CA ASP A 70 -5.11 -13.49 -7.16
C ASP A 70 -3.91 -13.15 -8.05
N LYS A 71 -4.14 -12.75 -9.31
CA LYS A 71 -3.07 -12.34 -10.21
C LYS A 71 -2.30 -11.12 -9.70
N ALA A 72 -3.01 -10.11 -9.20
CA ALA A 72 -2.39 -8.90 -8.68
C ALA A 72 -1.55 -9.20 -7.42
N MET A 73 -2.07 -10.02 -6.51
CA MET A 73 -1.34 -10.43 -5.31
C MET A 73 -0.14 -11.33 -5.64
N ASN A 74 -0.26 -12.24 -6.62
CA ASN A 74 0.86 -13.05 -7.08
C ASN A 74 1.96 -12.19 -7.71
N ALA A 75 1.60 -11.18 -8.51
CA ALA A 75 2.55 -10.22 -9.09
C ALA A 75 3.30 -9.39 -8.02
N MET A 76 2.72 -9.21 -6.83
CA MET A 76 3.35 -8.53 -5.71
C MET A 76 4.44 -9.36 -5.01
N THR A 77 4.46 -10.68 -5.21
CA THR A 77 5.36 -11.61 -4.50
C THR A 77 6.83 -11.20 -4.50
N PRO A 78 7.46 -10.83 -5.65
CA PRO A 78 8.87 -10.42 -5.66
C PRO A 78 9.16 -9.21 -4.76
N PHE A 79 8.24 -8.26 -4.68
CA PHE A 79 8.39 -7.05 -3.85
C PHE A 79 8.24 -7.36 -2.37
N ILE A 80 7.33 -8.29 -2.01
CA ILE A 80 7.19 -8.77 -0.63
C ILE A 80 8.46 -9.49 -0.17
N VAL A 81 9.01 -10.39 -1.00
CA VAL A 81 10.27 -11.09 -0.70
C VAL A 81 11.42 -10.09 -0.52
N GLN A 82 11.53 -9.11 -1.42
CA GLN A 82 12.53 -8.06 -1.30
C GLN A 82 12.35 -7.25 0.00
N GLY A 83 11.13 -6.85 0.33
CA GLY A 83 10.83 -6.12 1.56
C GLY A 83 11.18 -6.91 2.83
N ALA A 84 10.97 -8.22 2.83
CA ALA A 84 11.35 -9.09 3.93
C ALA A 84 12.87 -9.17 4.12
N ILE A 85 13.63 -9.28 3.02
CA ILE A 85 15.10 -9.28 3.06
C ILE A 85 15.63 -7.95 3.60
N GLN A 86 15.13 -6.82 3.06
CA GLN A 86 15.53 -5.49 3.52
C GLN A 86 15.29 -5.31 5.02
N ASN A 87 14.12 -5.72 5.52
CA ASN A 87 13.81 -5.61 6.94
C ASN A 87 14.70 -6.51 7.81
N ALA A 88 15.06 -7.71 7.34
CA ALA A 88 15.99 -8.58 8.05
C ALA A 88 17.39 -7.94 8.13
N GLU A 89 17.90 -7.37 7.03
CA GLU A 89 19.20 -6.70 6.98
C GLU A 89 19.27 -5.43 7.86
N GLU A 90 18.16 -4.72 8.05
CA GLU A 90 18.12 -3.54 8.93
C GLU A 90 18.10 -3.89 10.43
N THR A 91 17.77 -5.14 10.78
CA THR A 91 17.61 -5.59 12.17
C THR A 91 18.85 -6.35 12.70
N ASP A 92 19.77 -6.75 11.82
CA ASP A 92 21.07 -7.37 12.14
C ASP A 92 22.20 -6.33 12.31
#